data_AF-A0A3M0XVV9-F1
#
_entry.id   AF-A0A3M0XVV9-F1
#
_cell.length_a   1.000
_cell.length_b   1.000
_cell.length_c   1.000
_cell.angle_alpha   90.00
_cell.angle_beta   90.00
_cell.angle_gamma   90.00
#
_symmetry.space_group_name_H-M   'P 1'
#
loop_
_entity.id
_entity.type
_entity.pdbx_description
1 polymer ?
#
loop_
_entity_poly.entity_id
_entity_poly.type
_entity_poly.pdbx_seq_one_letter_code
_entity_poly.pdbx_strand_id
1 'polypeptide(L)'
;MDNVLTLPRHGDHIFVVRRATDLRLPYLHHGILDRSTRKATVIHLGGRPGRSKRGARVRRDSLRDFARGSRVYVWPHNPANVLPPEEVVTRAASRIGHGGYDMLWNNCEHFAWWAKAGKPRSLQVVVGDRLLALVVTVGQKLFNPS
;
A
#
# COMPACT_ATOMS: atom_id res chain seq x y z
N MET A 1 -20.91 4.29 17.07
CA MET A 1 -19.44 4.40 16.92
C MET A 1 -19.18 4.70 15.46
N ASP A 2 -18.80 5.93 15.19
CA ASP A 2 -19.02 6.59 13.91
C ASP A 2 -18.20 5.94 12.80
N ASN A 3 -18.91 5.29 11.87
CA ASN A 3 -18.35 4.68 10.67
C ASN A 3 -18.04 5.77 9.62
N VAL A 4 -17.35 6.83 10.04
CA VAL A 4 -16.82 7.83 9.13
C VAL A 4 -15.68 7.14 8.40
N LEU A 5 -15.87 6.89 7.10
CA LEU A 5 -14.80 6.53 6.19
C LEU A 5 -13.77 7.67 6.20
N THR A 6 -12.83 7.62 7.14
CA THR A 6 -11.81 8.66 7.30
C THR A 6 -10.98 8.69 6.03
N LEU A 7 -11.03 9.82 5.33
CA LEU A 7 -10.21 10.02 4.14
C LEU A 7 -8.72 9.85 4.50
N PRO A 8 -7.94 9.15 3.67
CA PRO A 8 -6.52 8.97 3.92
C PRO A 8 -5.78 10.31 4.07
N ARG A 9 -5.05 10.44 5.17
CA ARG A 9 -4.29 11.62 5.60
C ARG A 9 -2.82 11.52 5.18
N HIS A 10 -2.12 12.64 5.25
CA HIS A 10 -0.68 12.69 5.03
C HIS A 10 0.04 11.68 5.93
N GLY A 11 1.00 10.93 5.39
CA GLY A 11 1.78 9.93 6.13
C GLY A 11 1.00 8.65 6.48
N ASP A 12 -0.21 8.45 5.95
CA ASP A 12 -0.94 7.20 6.14
C ASP A 12 -0.34 6.06 5.32
N HIS A 13 -0.26 4.89 5.94
CA HIS A 13 -0.08 3.64 5.23
C HIS A 13 -1.42 3.30 4.57
N ILE A 14 -1.46 3.33 3.23
CA ILE A 14 -2.63 2.99 2.44
C ILE A 14 -2.42 1.72 1.64
N PHE A 15 -3.51 1.07 1.25
CA PHE A 15 -3.48 -0.06 0.32
C PHE A 15 -4.63 -0.03 -0.68
N VAL A 16 -4.43 -0.73 -1.79
CA VAL A 16 -5.44 -1.01 -2.82
C VAL A 16 -5.44 -2.48 -3.16
N VAL A 17 -6.60 -3.04 -3.50
CA VAL A 17 -6.69 -4.41 -3.99
C VAL A 17 -6.31 -4.45 -5.46
N ARG A 18 -5.39 -5.34 -5.83
CA ARG A 18 -5.00 -5.57 -7.23
C ARG A 18 -5.24 -7.05 -7.59
N ARG A 19 -5.49 -7.29 -8.88
CA ARG A 19 -5.50 -8.64 -9.44
C ARG A 19 -4.12 -8.95 -10.00
N ALA A 20 -3.58 -10.10 -9.63
CA ALA A 20 -2.40 -10.62 -10.27
C ALA A 20 -2.85 -11.31 -11.57
N THR A 21 -2.13 -11.12 -12.68
CA THR A 21 -2.46 -11.76 -13.96
C THR A 21 -2.10 -13.24 -13.99
N ASP A 22 -1.20 -13.65 -13.08
CA ASP A 22 -0.58 -14.97 -12.94
C ASP A 22 -1.23 -15.82 -11.84
N LEU A 23 -1.66 -15.20 -10.74
CA LEU A 23 -2.45 -15.86 -9.68
C LEU A 23 -3.92 -15.43 -9.76
N ARG A 24 -4.84 -16.40 -9.79
CA ARG A 24 -6.30 -16.18 -9.74
C ARG A 24 -6.81 -15.47 -8.48
N LEU A 25 -5.94 -15.11 -7.54
CA LEU A 25 -6.30 -14.49 -6.26
C LEU A 25 -5.85 -13.02 -6.20
N PRO A 26 -6.68 -12.14 -5.62
CA PRO A 26 -6.32 -10.74 -5.39
C PRO A 26 -5.19 -10.62 -4.36
N TYR A 27 -4.46 -9.50 -4.42
CA TYR A 27 -3.45 -9.14 -3.43
C TYR A 27 -3.59 -7.66 -3.04
N LEU A 28 -3.01 -7.31 -1.89
CA LEU A 28 -2.96 -5.93 -1.41
C LEU A 28 -1.67 -5.27 -1.89
N HIS A 29 -1.79 -4.06 -2.44
CA HIS A 29 -0.66 -3.25 -2.86
C HIS A 29 -0.56 -2.04 -1.95
N HIS A 30 0.55 -1.94 -1.23
CA HIS A 30 0.74 -0.99 -0.14
C HIS A 30 1.57 0.22 -0.57
N GLY A 31 1.36 1.34 0.11
CA GLY A 31 2.11 2.58 -0.10
C GLY A 31 1.92 3.59 1.03
N ILE A 32 2.74 4.63 1.02
CA ILE A 32 2.65 5.77 1.94
C ILE A 32 2.06 6.96 1.19
N LEU A 33 0.96 7.50 1.73
CA LEU A 33 0.32 8.67 1.17
C LEU A 33 1.11 9.95 1.48
N ASP A 34 1.46 10.67 0.43
CA ASP A 34 2.09 11.98 0.51
C ASP A 34 1.11 13.05 -0.01
N ARG A 35 0.88 14.05 0.84
CA ARG A 35 -0.03 15.17 0.65
C ARG A 35 0.68 16.50 0.95
N SER A 36 2.02 16.52 0.95
CA SER A 36 2.80 17.75 1.14
C SER A 36 2.60 18.75 -0.01
N THR A 37 2.03 18.31 -1.14
CA THR A 37 1.64 19.19 -2.26
C THR A 37 0.14 19.10 -2.54
N ARG A 38 -0.38 20.05 -3.34
CA ARG A 38 -1.79 20.07 -3.77
C ARG A 38 -2.21 18.77 -4.50
N LYS A 39 -1.26 18.10 -5.19
CA LYS A 39 -1.51 16.83 -5.86
C LYS A 39 -1.04 15.69 -4.97
N ALA A 40 -1.98 14.89 -4.48
CA ALA A 40 -1.64 13.73 -3.66
C ALA A 40 -0.82 12.71 -4.47
N THR A 41 0.28 12.26 -3.87
CA THR A 41 1.16 11.22 -4.43
C THR A 41 1.27 10.06 -3.45
N VAL A 42 1.77 8.93 -3.93
CA VAL A 42 1.99 7.73 -3.11
C VAL A 42 3.39 7.24 -3.36
N ILE A 43 4.13 7.04 -2.28
CA ILE A 43 5.47 6.42 -2.32
C ILE A 43 5.28 4.94 -2.06
N HIS A 44 5.69 4.09 -2.99
CA HIS A 44 5.47 2.65 -2.90
C HIS A 44 6.52 1.86 -3.66
N LEU A 45 6.73 0.60 -3.27
CA LEU A 45 7.50 -0.35 -4.04
C LEU A 45 6.65 -0.83 -5.23
N GLY A 46 7.03 -0.48 -6.46
CA GLY A 46 6.23 -0.79 -7.65
C GLY A 46 7.07 -1.31 -8.83
N GLY A 47 6.51 -2.27 -9.56
CA GLY A 47 7.02 -2.66 -10.88
C GLY A 47 6.58 -1.66 -11.97
N ARG A 48 7.33 -1.57 -13.07
CA ARG A 48 6.90 -0.77 -14.23
C ARG A 48 5.66 -1.41 -14.86
N PRO A 49 4.62 -0.63 -15.23
CA PRO A 49 3.47 -1.15 -15.97
C PRO A 49 3.92 -1.90 -17.22
N GLY A 50 3.34 -3.09 -17.46
CA GLY A 50 3.63 -3.90 -18.65
C GLY A 50 5.03 -4.55 -18.72
N ARG A 51 5.84 -4.48 -17.65
CA ARG A 51 7.13 -5.18 -17.58
C ARG A 51 7.14 -6.25 -16.49
N SER A 52 8.08 -7.18 -16.60
CA SER A 52 8.34 -8.17 -15.56
C SER A 52 8.53 -7.47 -14.21
N LYS A 53 8.06 -8.13 -13.15
CA LYS A 53 8.21 -7.66 -11.76
C LYS A 53 9.67 -7.64 -11.29
N ARG A 54 10.58 -8.25 -12.07
CA ARG A 54 12.04 -8.15 -11.91
C ARG A 54 12.46 -6.68 -12.00
N GLY A 55 13.02 -6.17 -10.92
CA GLY A 55 13.53 -4.79 -10.85
C GLY A 55 12.51 -3.74 -10.41
N ALA A 56 11.45 -4.12 -9.69
CA ALA A 56 10.64 -3.14 -8.98
C ALA A 56 11.50 -2.30 -8.03
N ARG A 57 11.15 -1.01 -7.96
CA ARG A 57 11.84 -0.01 -7.13
C ARG A 57 10.82 0.83 -6.40
N VAL A 58 11.22 1.37 -5.26
CA VAL A 58 10.43 2.40 -4.59
C VAL A 58 10.37 3.61 -5.50
N ARG A 59 9.16 4.10 -5.74
CA ARG A 59 8.87 5.23 -6.63
C ARG A 59 7.74 6.05 -6.04
N ARG A 60 7.61 7.29 -6.51
CA ARG A 60 6.49 8.16 -6.19
C ARG A 60 5.61 8.29 -7.44
N ASP A 61 4.34 7.90 -7.31
CA ASP A 61 3.33 8.00 -8.36
C ASP A 61 2.17 8.88 -7.89
N SER A 62 1.33 9.35 -8.82
CA SER A 62 0.09 10.03 -8.42
C SER A 62 -0.83 9.05 -7.67
N LEU A 63 -1.67 9.55 -6.75
CA LEU A 63 -2.66 8.72 -6.08
C LEU A 63 -3.59 7.99 -7.07
N ARG A 64 -3.89 8.64 -8.20
CA ARG A 64 -4.70 8.07 -9.28
C ARG A 64 -4.01 6.87 -9.94
N ASP A 65 -2.73 7.00 -10.28
CA ASP A 65 -1.95 5.94 -10.94
C ASP A 65 -1.67 4.77 -9.99
N PHE A 66 -1.47 5.08 -8.70
CA PHE A 66 -1.41 4.07 -7.65
C PHE A 66 -2.73 3.30 -7.56
N ALA A 67 -3.87 4.01 -7.48
CA ALA A 67 -5.17 3.39 -7.31
C ALA A 67 -5.64 2.55 -8.51
N ARG A 68 -5.35 2.99 -9.75
CA ARG A 68 -5.87 2.36 -10.98
C ARG A 68 -7.39 2.09 -10.92
N GLY A 69 -8.15 3.06 -10.41
CA GLY A 69 -9.60 2.95 -10.23
C GLY A 69 -10.04 2.09 -9.04
N SER A 70 -9.12 1.48 -8.29
CA SER A 70 -9.44 0.73 -7.08
C SER A 70 -9.70 1.68 -5.90
N ARG A 71 -10.61 1.29 -5.01
CA ARG A 71 -10.83 2.00 -3.74
C ARG A 71 -9.56 1.93 -2.88
N VAL A 72 -9.22 3.06 -2.26
CA VAL A 72 -8.07 3.22 -1.37
C VAL A 72 -8.53 3.04 0.07
N TYR A 73 -7.77 2.24 0.83
CA TYR A 73 -8.03 1.98 2.24
C TYR A 73 -6.82 2.39 3.09
N VAL A 74 -7.07 2.82 4.32
CA VAL A 74 -6.02 3.07 5.32
C VAL A 74 -5.76 1.77 6.07
N TRP A 75 -4.48 1.39 6.17
CA TRP A 75 -4.08 0.25 6.99
C TRP A 75 -4.09 0.65 8.48
N PRO A 76 -4.75 -0.12 9.37
CA PRO A 76 -4.80 0.21 10.79
C PRO A 76 -3.45 -0.05 11.49
N HIS A 77 -3.00 0.91 12.29
CA HIS A 77 -1.83 0.78 13.17
C HIS A 77 -2.23 1.11 14.60
N ASN A 78 -1.49 0.55 15.57
CA ASN A 78 -1.57 1.04 16.94
C ASN A 78 -0.93 2.46 17.00
N PRO A 79 -1.67 3.50 17.40
CA PRO A 79 -1.15 4.88 17.46
C PRO A 79 0.10 5.03 18.33
N ALA A 80 0.31 4.19 19.33
CA ALA A 80 1.51 4.21 20.18
C ALA A 80 2.79 3.74 19.46
N ASN A 81 2.66 3.11 18.29
CA ASN A 81 3.77 2.48 17.56
C ASN A 81 4.04 3.12 16.20
N VAL A 82 3.47 4.28 15.89
CA VAL A 82 3.65 4.96 14.59
C VAL A 82 4.47 6.24 14.72
N LEU A 83 5.22 6.54 13.68
CA LEU A 83 6.00 7.75 13.56
C LEU A 83 5.11 8.93 13.12
N PRO A 84 5.51 10.19 13.41
CA PRO A 84 4.82 11.38 12.92
C PRO A 84 4.71 11.40 11.38
N PRO A 85 3.62 11.91 10.79
CA PRO A 85 3.39 11.90 9.35
C PRO A 85 4.56 12.38 8.49
N GLU A 86 5.19 13.49 8.85
CA GLU A 86 6.32 14.07 8.11
C GLU A 86 7.54 13.14 8.12
N GLU A 87 7.81 12.49 9.26
CA GLU A 87 8.89 11.52 9.37
C GLU A 87 8.60 10.28 8.51
N VAL A 88 7.36 9.80 8.52
CA VAL A 88 6.93 8.66 7.69
C VAL A 88 7.16 8.94 6.21
N VAL A 89 6.76 10.12 5.72
CA VAL A 89 6.96 10.51 4.32
C VAL A 89 8.43 10.72 3.99
N THR A 90 9.20 11.34 4.89
CA THR A 90 10.65 11.53 4.73
C THR A 90 11.37 10.19 4.60
N ARG A 91 11.06 9.23 5.47
CA ARG A 91 11.62 7.87 5.45
C ARG A 91 11.22 7.11 4.20
N ALA A 92 9.96 7.18 3.80
CA ALA A 92 9.50 6.55 2.56
C ALA A 92 10.22 7.15 1.34
N ALA A 93 10.38 8.47 1.29
CA ALA A 93 11.08 9.17 0.23
C ALA A 93 12.57 8.81 0.17
N SER A 94 13.22 8.59 1.32
CA SER A 94 14.64 8.22 1.39
C SER A 94 14.96 6.87 0.75
N ARG A 95 13.94 6.07 0.43
CA ARG A 95 14.10 4.78 -0.26
C ARG A 95 13.79 4.83 -1.75
N ILE A 96 13.38 5.96 -2.30
CA ILE A 96 13.10 6.08 -3.74
C ILE A 96 14.33 5.62 -4.55
N GLY A 97 14.10 4.79 -5.57
CA GLY A 97 15.14 4.16 -6.38
C GLY A 97 15.68 2.83 -5.81
N HIS A 98 15.54 2.56 -4.51
CA HIS A 98 15.92 1.28 -3.91
C HIS A 98 14.96 0.16 -4.35
N GLY A 99 15.50 -1.03 -4.59
CA GLY A 99 14.75 -2.18 -5.08
C GLY A 99 15.66 -3.32 -5.55
N GLY A 100 15.11 -4.26 -6.33
CA GLY A 100 15.87 -5.40 -6.88
C GLY A 100 15.53 -6.78 -6.30
N TYR A 101 14.48 -6.90 -5.48
CA TYR A 101 14.08 -8.17 -4.87
C TYR A 101 12.93 -8.85 -5.65
N ASP A 102 13.00 -10.17 -5.79
CA ASP A 102 12.11 -11.00 -6.62
C ASP A 102 10.73 -11.34 -5.99
N MET A 103 10.36 -10.77 -4.83
CA MET A 103 9.06 -11.05 -4.19
C MET A 103 8.31 -9.78 -3.76
N LEU A 104 7.58 -9.17 -4.69
CA LEU A 104 7.05 -7.80 -4.55
C LEU A 104 5.95 -7.58 -3.51
N TRP A 105 5.13 -8.59 -3.23
CA TRP A 105 3.93 -8.42 -2.41
C TRP A 105 4.29 -8.16 -0.95
N ASN A 106 5.02 -9.09 -0.33
CA ASN A 106 5.50 -8.94 1.04
C ASN A 106 6.41 -7.71 1.17
N ASN A 107 7.18 -7.40 0.11
CA ASN A 107 8.10 -6.28 0.16
C ASN A 107 7.40 -4.91 0.16
N CYS A 108 6.24 -4.77 -0.50
CA CYS A 108 5.50 -3.49 -0.47
C CYS A 108 4.85 -3.24 0.89
N GLU A 109 4.33 -4.30 1.52
CA GLU A 109 3.78 -4.28 2.87
C GLU A 109 4.89 -3.96 3.89
N HIS A 110 6.00 -4.69 3.85
CA HIS A 110 7.16 -4.45 4.72
C HIS A 110 7.72 -3.04 4.56
N PHE A 111 7.81 -2.54 3.32
CA PHE A 111 8.23 -1.18 3.05
C PHE A 111 7.32 -0.16 3.74
N ALA A 112 6.00 -0.28 3.56
CA ALA A 112 5.04 0.63 4.16
C ALA A 112 5.04 0.53 5.70
N TRP A 113 5.23 -0.67 6.26
CA TRP A 113 5.38 -0.87 7.70
C TRP A 113 6.63 -0.19 8.26
N TRP A 114 7.78 -0.44 7.63
CA TRP A 114 9.06 0.16 8.01
C TRP A 114 9.02 1.69 7.94
N ALA A 115 8.34 2.24 6.94
CA ALA A 115 8.14 3.68 6.82
C ALA A 115 7.22 4.20 7.94
N LYS A 116 6.09 3.54 8.22
CA LYS A 116 5.07 4.01 9.17
C LYS A 116 5.46 3.83 10.64
N ALA A 117 6.12 2.74 10.99
CA ALA A 117 6.34 2.31 12.38
C ALA A 117 7.82 2.13 12.74
N GLY A 118 8.74 2.34 11.80
CA GLY A 118 10.18 2.25 12.04
C GLY A 118 10.75 0.83 12.23
N LYS A 119 9.89 -0.18 12.45
CA LYS A 119 10.27 -1.57 12.72
C LYS A 119 9.90 -2.48 11.55
N PRO A 120 10.71 -3.50 11.21
CA PRO A 120 10.29 -4.55 10.29
C PRO A 120 9.14 -5.37 10.92
N ARG A 121 8.16 -5.77 10.10
CA ARG A 121 7.05 -6.63 10.53
C ARG A 121 7.52 -8.10 10.51
N SER A 122 7.14 -8.88 11.52
CA SER A 122 7.47 -10.32 11.58
C SER A 122 6.76 -11.10 10.46
N LEU A 123 7.45 -12.09 9.88
CA LEU A 123 7.16 -12.85 8.65
C LEU A 123 5.83 -13.65 8.58
N GLN A 124 4.89 -13.47 9.51
CA GLN A 124 3.74 -14.38 9.71
C GLN A 124 2.42 -13.86 9.11
N VAL A 125 2.44 -13.26 7.91
CA VAL A 125 1.30 -12.44 7.40
C VAL A 125 0.82 -12.80 5.98
N VAL A 126 1.57 -13.59 5.20
CA VAL A 126 1.23 -13.85 3.77
C VAL A 126 -0.16 -14.45 3.57
N VAL A 127 -0.62 -15.30 4.49
CA VAL A 127 -1.97 -15.90 4.44
C VAL A 127 -3.05 -14.87 4.81
N GLY A 128 -2.79 -14.03 5.82
CA GLY A 128 -3.73 -13.03 6.31
C GLY A 128 -4.05 -11.96 5.26
N ASP A 129 -3.04 -11.44 4.58
CA ASP A 129 -3.23 -10.39 3.56
C ASP A 129 -3.99 -10.91 2.34
N ARG A 130 -3.81 -12.18 1.98
CA ARG A 130 -4.57 -12.82 0.88
C ARG A 130 -6.03 -13.05 1.25
N LEU A 131 -6.30 -13.52 2.47
CA LEU A 131 -7.67 -13.66 2.97
C LEU A 131 -8.35 -12.30 3.05
N LEU A 132 -7.67 -11.28 3.56
CA LEU A 132 -8.18 -9.91 3.60
C LEU A 132 -8.48 -9.38 2.19
N ALA A 133 -7.56 -9.57 1.23
CA ALA A 133 -7.79 -9.18 -0.16
C ALA A 133 -9.04 -9.86 -0.74
N LEU A 134 -9.28 -11.14 -0.44
CA LEU A 134 -10.47 -11.86 -0.88
C LEU A 134 -11.74 -11.29 -0.23
N VAL A 135 -11.74 -11.10 1.09
CA VAL A 135 -12.87 -10.53 1.85
C VAL A 135 -13.23 -9.14 1.33
N VAL A 136 -12.25 -8.25 1.14
CA VAL A 136 -12.47 -6.91 0.58
C VAL A 136 -13.04 -7.00 -0.83
N THR A 137 -12.53 -7.91 -1.67
CA THR A 137 -13.02 -8.09 -3.04
C THR A 137 -14.47 -8.57 -3.07
N VAL A 138 -14.83 -9.55 -2.24
CA VAL A 138 -16.19 -10.08 -2.15
C VAL A 138 -17.14 -9.01 -1.61
N GLY A 139 -16.76 -8.31 -0.54
CA GLY A 139 -17.55 -7.20 0.01
C GLY A 139 -17.78 -6.08 -1.01
N GLN A 140 -16.76 -5.69 -1.77
CA GLN A 140 -16.91 -4.69 -2.84
C GLN A 140 -17.93 -5.10 -3.91
N LYS A 141 -18.00 -6.39 -4.27
CA LYS A 141 -18.99 -6.89 -5.24
C LYS A 141 -20.40 -6.94 -4.67
N LEU A 142 -20.55 -7.33 -3.40
CA LEU A 142 -21.86 -7.45 -2.77
C LEU A 142 -22.52 -6.09 -2.51
N PHE A 143 -21.74 -5.09 -2.11
CA PHE A 143 -22.26 -3.76 -1.75
C PHE A 143 -22.13 -2.71 -2.86
N ASN A 144 -21.55 -3.08 -4.00
CA ASN A 144 -21.54 -2.26 -5.21
C ASN A 144 -21.73 -3.18 -6.43
N PRO A 145 -22.89 -3.87 -6.53
CA PRO A 145 -23.20 -4.69 -7.70
C PRO A 145 -23.30 -3.75 -8.91
N SER A 146 -22.52 -4.06 -9.94
CA SER A 146 -22.55 -3.38 -11.24
C SER A 146 -23.93 -3.37 -11.87
#